data_AF-A0A975PK09-F1
#
_entry.id   AF-A0A975PK09-F1
#
_cell.length_a   1.000
_cell.length_b   1.000
_cell.length_c   1.000
_cell.angle_alpha   90.00
_cell.angle_beta   90.00
_cell.angle_gamma   90.00
#
_symmetry.space_group_name_H-M   'P 1'
#
loop_
_entity.id
_entity.type
_entity.pdbx_description
1 polymer ?
#
loop_
_entity_poly.entity_id
_entity_poly.type
_entity_poly.pdbx_seq_one_letter_code
_entity_poly.pdbx_strand_id
1 'polypeptide(L)'
;MASGAILATCWVCEEAVWEDEWYLFKDSIIHEQCLSRAIKETTKLSTEQYNKLCRAKEIEQEINDLKTDLKETFKYYQDQVSRLEKELEKIKERE
;
A
#
# COMPACT_ATOMS: atom_id res chain seq x y z
N MET A 1 28.10 -14.30 -14.63
CA MET A 1 26.98 -14.92 -15.37
C MET A 1 25.79 -14.89 -14.45
N ALA A 2 24.81 -14.02 -14.71
CA ALA A 2 23.55 -14.11 -14.00
C ALA A 2 22.84 -15.38 -14.50
N SER A 3 22.83 -16.42 -13.69
CA SER A 3 22.12 -17.67 -13.97
C SER A 3 20.65 -17.44 -13.61
N GLY A 4 19.90 -16.72 -14.46
CA GLY A 4 18.45 -16.63 -14.28
C GLY A 4 17.82 -17.99 -14.54
N ALA A 5 17.10 -18.54 -13.57
CA ALA A 5 16.26 -19.72 -13.81
C ALA A 5 14.94 -19.27 -14.46
N ILE A 6 14.47 -20.02 -15.45
CA ILE A 6 13.13 -19.84 -16.00
C ILE A 6 12.15 -20.49 -15.03
N LEU A 7 11.19 -19.73 -14.52
CA LEU A 7 10.19 -20.20 -13.58
C LEU A 7 8.93 -20.74 -14.26
N ALA A 8 8.49 -20.08 -15.33
CA ALA A 8 7.27 -20.45 -16.08
C ALA A 8 7.22 -19.75 -17.44
N THR A 9 6.15 -20.01 -18.19
CA THR A 9 5.76 -19.21 -19.36
C THR A 9 4.56 -18.33 -18.96
N CYS A 10 4.65 -17.03 -19.22
CA CYS A 10 3.57 -16.10 -18.91
C CYS A 10 2.39 -16.33 -19.85
N TRP A 11 1.21 -16.63 -19.32
CA TRP A 11 0.02 -16.85 -20.14
C TRP A 11 -0.53 -15.57 -20.80
N VAL A 12 -0.01 -14.38 -20.43
CA VAL A 12 -0.48 -13.08 -20.93
C VAL A 12 0.24 -12.65 -22.21
N CYS A 13 1.56 -12.83 -22.25
CA CYS A 13 2.41 -12.45 -23.40
C CYS A 13 3.07 -13.65 -24.09
N GLU A 14 2.92 -14.86 -23.53
CA GLU A 14 3.50 -16.11 -24.03
C GLU A 14 5.04 -16.18 -23.97
N GLU A 15 5.68 -15.25 -23.24
CA GLU A 15 7.14 -15.21 -23.04
C GLU A 15 7.59 -15.92 -21.76
N ALA A 16 8.88 -16.30 -21.70
CA ALA A 16 9.48 -16.91 -20.50
C ALA A 16 9.54 -15.92 -19.33
N VAL A 17 9.15 -16.38 -18.14
CA VAL A 17 9.27 -15.62 -16.88
C VAL A 17 10.54 -16.07 -16.17
N TRP A 18 11.41 -15.11 -15.91
CA TRP A 18 12.67 -15.32 -15.19
C TRP A 18 12.49 -15.13 -13.68
N GLU A 19 13.39 -15.71 -12.90
CA GLU A 19 13.40 -15.66 -11.43
C GLU A 19 13.43 -14.24 -10.83
N ASP A 20 13.87 -13.25 -11.59
CA ASP A 20 13.95 -11.84 -11.19
C ASP A 20 12.74 -11.00 -11.64
N GLU A 21 11.86 -11.54 -12.49
CA GLU A 21 10.78 -10.79 -13.13
C GLU A 21 9.38 -11.38 -12.90
N TRP A 22 9.22 -12.25 -11.89
CA TRP A 22 7.96 -12.96 -11.64
C TRP A 22 7.03 -12.27 -10.66
N TYR A 23 5.74 -12.49 -10.88
CA TYR A 23 4.64 -12.15 -9.99
C TYR A 23 3.66 -13.33 -9.93
N LEU A 24 3.13 -13.64 -8.74
CA LEU A 24 2.14 -14.70 -8.55
C LEU A 24 0.72 -14.13 -8.63
N PHE A 25 -0.05 -14.58 -9.61
CA PHE A 25 -1.44 -14.16 -9.80
C PHE A 25 -2.35 -15.37 -10.01
N LYS A 26 -3.32 -15.60 -9.11
CA LYS A 26 -4.29 -16.72 -9.16
C LYS A 26 -3.60 -18.07 -9.47
N ASP A 27 -2.57 -18.39 -8.69
CA ASP A 27 -1.78 -19.61 -8.80
C ASP A 27 -0.95 -19.76 -10.10
N SER A 28 -0.83 -18.69 -10.89
CA SER A 28 -0.01 -18.64 -12.10
C SER A 28 1.13 -17.65 -11.96
N ILE A 29 2.31 -18.04 -12.44
CA ILE A 29 3.48 -17.15 -12.53
C ILE A 29 3.38 -16.34 -13.83
N ILE A 30 3.42 -15.01 -13.70
CA ILE A 30 3.39 -14.06 -14.82
C ILE A 30 4.48 -12.99 -14.63
N HIS A 31 4.79 -12.22 -15.67
CA HIS A 31 5.62 -11.02 -15.49
C HIS A 31 4.87 -9.97 -14.65
N GLU A 32 5.61 -9.24 -13.83
CA GLU A 32 5.05 -8.12 -13.06
C GLU A 32 4.35 -7.08 -13.96
N GLN A 33 4.95 -6.77 -15.11
CA GLN A 33 4.40 -5.85 -16.11
C GLN A 33 3.08 -6.36 -16.73
N CYS A 34 2.90 -7.67 -16.79
CA CYS A 34 1.71 -8.34 -17.33
C CYS A 34 0.52 -8.36 -16.35
N LEU A 35 0.72 -8.00 -15.09
CA LEU A 35 -0.32 -8.06 -14.05
C LEU A 35 -1.56 -7.24 -14.40
N SER A 36 -1.39 -6.03 -14.92
CA SER A 36 -2.53 -5.16 -15.29
C SER A 36 -3.41 -5.78 -16.37
N ARG A 37 -2.80 -6.45 -17.36
CA ARG A 37 -3.49 -7.15 -18.44
C ARG A 37 -4.12 -8.45 -17.92
N ALA A 38 -3.42 -9.21 -17.08
CA ALA A 38 -3.95 -10.38 -16.39
C ALA A 38 -5.22 -10.08 -15.59
N ILE A 39 -5.22 -8.96 -14.84
CA ILE A 39 -6.38 -8.53 -14.07
C ILE A 39 -7.53 -8.20 -15.02
N LYS A 40 -7.31 -7.38 -16.06
CA LYS A 40 -8.36 -6.99 -17.01
C LYS A 40 -8.97 -8.20 -17.73
N GLU A 41 -8.15 -9.12 -18.21
CA GLU A 41 -8.60 -10.32 -18.92
C GLU A 41 -9.38 -11.27 -18.00
N THR A 42 -8.97 -11.42 -16.73
CA THR A 42 -9.68 -12.31 -15.79
C THR A 42 -10.90 -11.70 -15.12
N THR A 43 -10.96 -10.37 -14.98
CA THR A 43 -12.09 -9.66 -14.34
C THR A 43 -13.07 -9.07 -15.37
N LYS A 44 -12.74 -9.14 -16.66
CA LYS A 44 -13.50 -8.53 -17.78
C LYS A 44 -13.77 -7.04 -17.59
N LEU A 45 -12.95 -6.36 -16.78
CA LEU A 45 -13.09 -4.93 -16.53
C LEU A 45 -12.61 -4.15 -17.75
N SER A 46 -13.32 -3.06 -18.05
CA SER A 46 -12.79 -2.07 -18.99
C SER A 46 -11.56 -1.39 -18.40
N THR A 47 -10.70 -0.84 -19.27
CA THR A 47 -9.54 -0.05 -18.82
C THR A 47 -9.97 1.11 -17.91
N GLU A 48 -11.10 1.74 -18.18
CA GLU A 48 -11.64 2.82 -17.34
C GLU A 48 -12.04 2.31 -15.95
N GLN A 49 -12.70 1.14 -15.87
CA GLN A 49 -13.09 0.54 -14.58
C GLN A 49 -11.86 0.12 -13.77
N TYR A 50 -10.86 -0.48 -14.42
CA TYR A 50 -9.59 -0.82 -13.78
C TYR A 50 -8.89 0.42 -13.20
N ASN A 51 -8.78 1.50 -14.00
CA ASN A 51 -8.16 2.74 -13.54
C ASN A 51 -8.93 3.38 -12.38
N LYS A 52 -10.27 3.34 -12.42
CA LYS A 52 -11.11 3.82 -11.30
C LYS A 52 -10.86 3.02 -10.02
N LEU A 53 -10.70 1.71 -10.11
CA LEU A 53 -10.40 0.86 -8.95
C LEU A 53 -9.00 1.13 -8.39
N CYS A 54 -7.99 1.24 -9.25
CA CYS A 54 -6.64 1.62 -8.82
C CYS A 54 -6.67 2.97 -8.10
N ARG A 55 -7.32 3.98 -8.68
CA ARG A 55 -7.44 5.30 -8.08
C ARG A 55 -8.23 5.28 -6.77
N ALA A 56 -9.30 4.49 -6.69
CA ALA A 56 -10.04 4.32 -5.44
C ALA A 56 -9.16 3.75 -4.34
N LYS A 57 -8.34 2.73 -4.64
CA LYS A 57 -7.42 2.12 -3.69
C LYS A 57 -6.31 3.09 -3.24
N GLU A 58 -5.77 3.91 -4.16
CA GLU A 58 -4.83 4.97 -3.82
C GLU A 58 -5.45 5.96 -2.83
N ILE A 59 -6.67 6.43 -3.12
CA ILE A 59 -7.40 7.36 -2.25
C ILE A 59 -7.68 6.72 -0.88
N GLU A 60 -8.05 5.44 -0.84
CA GLU A 60 -8.24 4.71 0.42
C GLU A 60 -6.96 4.66 1.25
N GLN A 61 -5.81 4.46 0.60
CA GLN A 61 -4.52 4.48 1.26
C GLN A 61 -4.18 5.87 1.80
N GLU A 62 -4.33 6.92 0.98
CA GLU A 62 -4.14 8.32 1.39
C GLU A 62 -5.02 8.68 2.61
N ILE A 63 -6.28 8.23 2.62
CA ILE A 63 -7.20 8.43 3.74
C ILE A 63 -6.68 7.74 5.02
N ASN A 64 -6.15 6.53 4.91
CA ASN A 64 -5.65 5.79 6.07
C ASN A 64 -4.35 6.39 6.63
N ASP A 65 -3.48 6.86 5.75
CA ASP A 65 -2.25 7.56 6.14
C ASP A 65 -2.60 8.84 6.91
N LEU A 66 -3.49 9.67 6.36
CA LEU A 66 -3.96 10.89 7.02
C LEU A 66 -4.65 10.63 8.37
N LYS A 67 -5.42 9.54 8.49
CA LYS A 67 -6.02 9.14 9.78
C LYS A 67 -4.96 8.77 10.82
N THR A 68 -3.89 8.12 10.37
CA THR A 68 -2.77 7.73 11.23
C THR A 68 -2.04 8.98 11.72
N ASP A 69 -1.69 9.89 10.79
CA ASP A 69 -1.05 11.17 11.12
C ASP A 69 -1.87 12.00 12.10
N LEU A 70 -3.19 12.07 11.89
CA LEU A 70 -4.10 12.78 12.79
C LEU A 70 -4.06 12.18 14.20
N LYS A 71 -4.07 10.85 14.30
CA LYS A 71 -4.05 10.13 15.59
C LYS A 71 -2.74 10.36 16.33
N GLU A 72 -1.62 10.32 15.63
CA GLU A 72 -0.30 10.58 16.21
C GLU A 72 -0.16 12.03 16.67
N THR A 73 -0.61 12.97 15.85
CA THR A 73 -0.62 14.40 16.16
C THR A 73 -1.50 14.69 17.39
N PHE A 74 -2.71 14.11 17.43
CA PHE A 74 -3.60 14.26 18.57
C PHE A 74 -2.98 13.73 19.87
N LYS A 75 -2.36 12.53 19.82
CA LYS A 75 -1.66 11.95 20.96
C LYS A 75 -0.54 12.86 21.46
N TYR A 76 0.27 13.40 20.54
CA TYR A 76 1.34 14.33 20.90
C TYR A 76 0.81 15.55 21.66
N TYR A 77 -0.23 16.21 21.15
CA TYR A 77 -0.78 17.39 21.82
C TYR A 77 -1.49 17.05 23.13
N GLN A 78 -2.13 15.89 23.21
CA GLN A 78 -2.72 15.41 24.46
C GLN A 78 -1.64 15.25 25.55
N ASP A 79 -0.48 14.67 25.21
CA ASP A 79 0.64 14.54 26.13
C ASP A 79 1.20 15.92 26.57
N GLN A 80 1.27 16.89 25.65
CA GLN A 80 1.69 18.26 25.97
C GLN A 80 0.72 18.94 26.93
N VAL A 81 -0.59 18.80 26.72
CA VAL A 81 -1.62 19.35 27.62
C VAL A 81 -1.48 18.74 29.01
N SER A 82 -1.40 17.41 29.11
CA SER A 82 -1.22 16.74 30.40
C SER A 82 0.07 17.13 31.12
N ARG A 83 1.15 17.44 30.39
CA ARG A 83 2.38 17.98 31.00
C ARG A 83 2.13 19.38 31.59
N LEU A 84 1.51 20.27 30.83
CA LEU A 84 1.23 21.64 31.25
C LEU A 84 0.26 21.69 32.44
N GLU A 85 -0.77 20.83 32.45
CA GLU A 85 -1.69 20.69 33.59
C GLU A 85 -0.95 20.29 34.87
N LYS A 86 -0.01 19.33 34.79
CA LYS A 86 0.83 18.93 35.93
C LYS A 86 1.76 20.03 36.39
N GLU A 87 2.31 20.83 35.47
CA GLU A 87 3.16 21.98 35.82
C GLU A 87 2.34 23.08 36.51
N LEU A 88 1.13 23.35 36.03
CA LEU A 88 0.21 24.32 36.63
C LEU A 88 -0.18 23.93 38.05
N GLU A 89 -0.50 22.66 38.30
CA GLU A 89 -0.88 22.18 39.64
C GLU A 89 0.26 22.38 40.64
N LYS A 90 1.50 22.05 40.25
CA LYS A 90 2.69 22.26 41.09
C LYS A 90 2.94 23.72 41.44
N ILE A 91 2.54 24.66 40.58
CA ILE A 91 2.65 26.10 40.86
C ILE A 91 1.59 26.50 41.87
N LYS A 92 0.33 26.05 41.68
CA LYS A 92 -0.77 26.34 42.61
C LYS A 92 -0.55 25.78 44.01
N GLU A 93 0.08 24.62 44.14
CA GLU A 93 0.40 24.01 45.45
C GLU A 93 1.53 24.74 46.20
N ARG A 94 2.27 25.66 45.53
CA ARG A 94 3.36 26.45 46.13
C ARG A 94 2.91 27.82 46.63
N GLU A 95 1.68 28.23 46.34
CA GLU A 95 1.03 29.45 46.86
C GLU A 95 0.19 29.15 48.11
#